data_AF-A0A821G1G1-F1
#
_entry.id   AF-A0A821G1G1-F1
#
_cell.length_a   1.000
_cell.length_b   1.000
_cell.length_c   1.000
_cell.angle_alpha   90.00
_cell.angle_beta   90.00
_cell.angle_gamma   90.00
#
_symmetry.space_group_name_H-M   'P 1'
#
loop_
_entity.id
_entity.type
_entity.pdbx_description
1 polymer ?
#
loop_
_entity_poly.entity_id
_entity_poly.type
_entity_poly.pdbx_seq_one_letter_code
_entity_poly.pdbx_strand_id
1 'polypeptide(L)' 'SKDPNAPKRPLSGYFLFARDERLKIKSTQPNIPMTETMKLIGERWSKLDVNLKSQYAKLGAEEKLRYDQEM' A
#
# COMPACT_ATOMS: atom_id res chain seq x y z
N SER A 1 -21.51 -10.02 -10.27
CA SER A 1 -21.32 -10.29 -8.83
C SER A 1 -19.87 -10.69 -8.65
N LYS A 2 -19.06 -9.94 -7.88
CA LYS A 2 -17.66 -10.31 -7.63
C LYS A 2 -17.64 -11.29 -6.45
N ASP A 3 -17.12 -12.49 -6.67
CA ASP A 3 -17.08 -13.54 -5.66
C ASP A 3 -16.44 -13.05 -4.35
N PRO A 4 -17.12 -13.20 -3.20
CA PRO A 4 -16.63 -12.74 -1.90
C PRO A 4 -15.40 -13.50 -1.40
N ASN A 5 -15.05 -14.62 -2.04
CA ASN A 5 -13.88 -15.46 -1.73
C ASN A 5 -12.70 -15.27 -2.70
N ALA A 6 -12.82 -14.41 -3.72
CA ALA A 6 -11.65 -14.13 -4.55
C ALA A 6 -10.59 -13.42 -3.70
N PRO A 7 -9.33 -13.88 -3.71
CA PRO A 7 -8.27 -13.17 -3.01
C PRO A 7 -8.25 -11.71 -3.50
N LYS A 8 -7.89 -10.78 -2.63
CA LYS A 8 -7.84 -9.36 -3.00
C LYS A 8 -6.62 -9.12 -3.87
N ARG A 9 -6.81 -8.47 -5.03
CA ARG A 9 -5.74 -8.18 -5.99
C ARG A 9 -4.45 -7.76 -5.29
N PRO A 10 -3.29 -8.30 -5.68
CA PRO A 10 -2.05 -8.06 -4.98
C PRO A 10 -1.67 -6.59 -5.10
N LEU A 11 -1.31 -6.00 -3.97
CA LEU A 11 -0.88 -4.62 -3.91
C LEU A 11 0.60 -4.55 -4.33
N SER A 12 0.92 -3.66 -5.27
CA SER A 12 2.33 -3.38 -5.59
C SER A 12 3.04 -2.74 -4.38
N GLY A 13 4.38 -2.68 -4.42
CA GLY A 13 5.15 -2.11 -3.31
C GLY A 13 4.72 -0.70 -2.90
N TYR A 14 4.34 0.14 -3.87
CA TYR A 14 3.77 1.47 -3.59
C TYR A 14 2.44 1.38 -2.83
N PHE A 15 1.54 0.48 -3.22
CA PHE A 15 0.24 0.34 -2.56
C PHE A 15 0.36 -0.26 -1.16
N LEU A 16 1.34 -1.13 -0.91
CA LEU A 16 1.66 -1.62 0.44
C LEU A 16 2.09 -0.46 1.34
N PHE A 17 3.04 0.36 0.87
CA PHE A 17 3.44 1.58 1.57
C PHE A 17 2.27 2.53 1.81
N ALA A 18 1.45 2.78 0.77
CA ALA A 18 0.30 3.66 0.85
C ALA A 18 -0.75 3.18 1.87
N ARG A 19 -0.96 1.86 1.97
CA ARG A 19 -1.86 1.26 2.97
C ARG A 19 -1.37 1.56 4.38
N ASP A 20 -0.09 1.31 4.63
CA ASP A 20 0.49 1.45 5.96
C ASP A 20 0.55 2.93 6.38
N GLU A 21 0.95 3.83 5.49
CA GLU A 21 0.93 5.27 5.77
C GLU A 21 -0.49 5.82 5.92
N ARG A 22 -1.46 5.35 5.12
CA ARG A 22 -2.86 5.73 5.30
C ARG A 22 -3.37 5.36 6.69
N LEU A 23 -3.00 4.20 7.21
CA LEU A 23 -3.40 3.77 8.57
C LEU A 23 -2.75 4.66 9.63
N LYS A 24 -1.46 4.99 9.50
CA LYS A 24 -0.77 5.92 10.41
C LYS A 24 -1.41 7.31 10.38
N ILE A 25 -1.62 7.87 9.19
CA ILE A 25 -2.24 9.18 9.00
C ILE A 25 -3.66 9.20 9.59
N LYS A 26 -4.46 8.17 9.35
CA LYS A 26 -5.81 8.07 9.94
C LYS A 26 -5.77 7.96 11.47
N SER A 27 -4.75 7.30 12.02
CA SER A 27 -4.56 7.20 13.47
C SER A 27 -4.16 8.54 14.09
N THR A 28 -3.35 9.34 13.41
CA THR A 28 -2.90 10.66 13.90
C THR A 28 -3.90 11.78 13.60
N GLN A 29 -4.58 11.69 12.46
CA GLN A 29 -5.51 12.68 11.92
C GLN A 29 -6.73 11.97 11.32
N PRO A 30 -7.70 11.55 12.16
CA PRO A 30 -8.85 10.78 11.69
C PRO A 30 -9.78 11.57 10.75
N ASN A 31 -9.72 12.91 10.79
CA ASN A 31 -10.59 13.81 10.02
C ASN A 31 -9.93 14.36 8.75
N ILE A 32 -8.69 13.95 8.44
CA ILE A 32 -8.00 14.43 7.24
C ILE A 32 -8.72 13.93 5.98
N PRO A 33 -8.94 14.80 4.96
CA PRO A 33 -9.56 14.37 3.73
C PRO A 33 -8.68 13.35 2.99
N MET A 34 -9.33 12.41 2.32
CA MET A 34 -8.67 11.35 1.57
C MET A 34 -7.72 11.92 0.50
N THR A 35 -8.11 13.01 -0.14
CA THR A 35 -7.31 13.72 -1.15
C THR A 35 -5.98 14.20 -0.59
N GLU A 36 -5.98 14.73 0.64
CA GLU A 36 -4.79 15.22 1.31
C GLU A 36 -3.93 14.08 1.84
N THR A 37 -4.56 13.03 2.36
CA THR A 37 -3.87 11.76 2.70
C THR A 37 -3.10 11.21 1.51
N MET A 38 -3.71 11.17 0.33
CA MET A 38 -3.07 10.66 -0.89
C MET A 38 -1.93 11.55 -1.36
N LYS A 39 -2.04 12.88 -1.22
CA LYS A 39 -0.93 13.81 -1.49
C LYS A 39 0.24 13.54 -0.55
N LEU A 40 -0.01 13.43 0.77
CA LEU A 40 1.02 13.14 1.77
C LEU A 40 1.72 11.81 1.50
N ILE A 41 0.97 10.76 1.15
CA ILE A 41 1.54 9.46 0.80
C ILE A 41 2.44 9.57 -0.44
N GLY A 42 1.98 10.26 -1.50
CA GLY A 42 2.76 10.45 -2.72
C GLY A 42 4.06 11.21 -2.46
N GLU A 43 4.01 12.27 -1.65
CA GLU A 43 5.21 13.02 -1.23
C GLU A 43 6.16 12.19 -0.35
N ARG A 44 5.63 11.41 0.59
CA ARG A 44 6.46 10.52 1.42
C ARG A 44 7.11 9.44 0.58
N TRP A 45 6.38 8.88 -0.40
CA TRP A 45 6.93 7.90 -1.33
C TRP A 45 8.02 8.50 -2.20
N SER A 46 7.84 9.72 -2.74
CA SER A 46 8.88 10.34 -3.55
C SER A 46 10.16 10.59 -2.74
N LYS A 47 10.02 11.01 -1.48
CA LYS A 47 11.12 11.23 -0.51
C LYS A 47 11.65 9.95 0.14
N LEU A 48 11.00 8.80 -0.07
CA LEU A 48 11.41 7.53 0.54
C LEU A 48 12.77 7.09 -0.01
N ASP A 49 13.63 6.60 0.88
CA ASP A 49 14.95 6.08 0.52
C ASP A 49 14.85 4.95 -0.49
N VAL A 50 15.85 4.85 -1.37
CA VAL A 50 15.94 3.81 -2.40
C VAL A 50 15.93 2.41 -1.76
N ASN A 51 16.57 2.26 -0.60
CA ASN A 51 16.57 1.00 0.15
C ASN A 51 15.17 0.62 0.61
N LEU A 52 14.40 1.55 1.19
CA LEU A 52 13.03 1.27 1.60
C LEU A 52 12.13 1.02 0.38
N LYS A 53 12.27 1.80 -0.70
CA LYS A 53 11.55 1.54 -1.96
C LYS A 53 11.82 0.14 -2.49
N SER A 54 13.07 -0.32 -2.43
CA SER A 54 13.47 -1.68 -2.83
C SER A 54 12.85 -2.74 -1.91
N GLN A 55 12.84 -2.51 -0.59
CA GLN A 55 12.16 -3.40 0.36
C GLN A 55 10.67 -3.52 0.05
N TYR A 56 9.98 -2.39 -0.18
CA TYR A 56 8.57 -2.40 -0.56
C TYR A 56 8.33 -3.06 -1.92
N ALA A 57 9.25 -2.90 -2.88
CA ALA A 57 9.17 -3.61 -4.16
C ALA A 57 9.26 -5.14 -3.98
N LYS A 58 10.15 -5.62 -3.10
CA LYS A 58 10.25 -7.04 -2.74
C LYS A 58 8.99 -7.52 -2.03
N LEU A 59 8.51 -6.79 -1.03
CA LEU A 59 7.25 -7.09 -0.33
C LEU A 59 6.06 -7.14 -1.31
N GLY A 60 6.02 -6.24 -2.30
CA GLY A 60 4.99 -6.27 -3.35
C GLY A 60 5.08 -7.50 -4.24
N ALA A 61 6.30 -7.98 -4.54
CA ALA A 61 6.50 -9.21 -5.29
C ALA A 61 6.10 -10.44 -4.47
N GLU A 62 6.40 -10.47 -3.16
CA GLU A 62 5.96 -11.51 -2.23
C GLU A 62 4.45 -11.55 -2.07
N GLU A 63 3.80 -10.38 -1.93
CA GLU A 63 2.34 -10.30 -1.81
C GLU A 63 1.64 -10.72 -3.12
N LYS A 64 2.26 -10.41 -4.26
CA LYS A 64 1.84 -10.94 -5.56
C LYS A 64 1.97 -12.45 -5.63
N LEU A 65 3.08 -13.00 -5.16
CA LEU A 65 3.29 -14.45 -5.15
C LEU A 65 2.27 -15.15 -4.25
N ARG A 66 1.98 -14.59 -3.06
CA ARG A 66 0.95 -15.14 -2.16
C ARG A 66 -0.44 -15.11 -2.80
N TYR A 67 -0.78 -14.01 -3.46
CA TYR A 67 -2.03 -13.91 -4.22
C TYR A 67 -2.11 -14.95 -5.35
N ASP A 68 -1.02 -15.13 -6.11
CA ASP A 68 -0.97 -16.11 -7.20
C ASP A 68 -1.05 -17.57 -6.66
N GLN A 69 -0.65 -17.82 -5.41
CA GLN A 69 -0.78 -19.12 -4.73
C GLN A 69 -2.16 -19.34 -4.09
N GLU A 70 -2.84 -18.27 -3.68
CA GLU A 70 -4.19 -18.30 -3.10
C GLU A 70 -5.32 -18.23 -4.16
N MET A 71 -4.98 -17.97 -5.44
CA MET A 71 -5.92 -18.01 -6.58
C MET A 71 -6.15 -19.40 -7.15
#